data_AF-A0A9E2ZH59-F1
#
_entry.id   AF-A0A9E2ZH59-F1
#
_cell.length_a   1.000
_cell.length_b   1.000
_cell.length_c   1.000
_cell.angle_alpha   90.00
_cell.angle_beta   90.00
_cell.angle_gamma   90.00
#
_symmetry.space_group_name_H-M   'P 1'
#
loop_
_entity.id
_entity.type
_entity.pdbx_description
1 polymer ?
#
loop_
_entity_poly.entity_id
_entity_poly.type
_entity_poly.pdbx_seq_one_letter_code
_entity_poly.pdbx_strand_id
1 'polypeptide(L)'
;MYDAEGFQVANDLNRFAIGDRDDLKVNDDGSLDLYLQHHNPGREKESNWLPAPRAPLGVTMRLYAPAAEALDGRWAPPAITRV
;
A
#
# COMPACT_ATOMS: atom_id res chain seq x y z
N MET A 1 -4.82 -0.73 5.63
CA MET A 1 -5.73 -1.66 4.92
C MET A 1 -6.80 -2.09 5.90
N TYR A 2 -8.03 -2.27 5.41
CA TYR A 2 -9.17 -2.60 6.26
C TYR A 2 -9.96 -3.77 5.67
N ASP A 3 -10.56 -4.61 6.51
CA ASP A 3 -11.55 -5.61 6.08
C ASP A 3 -12.88 -4.97 5.67
N ALA A 4 -13.87 -5.80 5.34
CA ALA A 4 -15.20 -5.35 4.93
C ALA A 4 -15.95 -4.61 6.06
N GLU A 5 -15.60 -4.87 7.31
CA GLU A 5 -16.14 -4.24 8.51
C GLU A 5 -15.40 -2.95 8.89
N GLY A 6 -14.30 -2.62 8.20
CA GLY A 6 -13.53 -1.40 8.41
C GLY A 6 -12.41 -1.52 9.45
N PHE A 7 -12.04 -2.74 9.88
CA PHE A 7 -11.01 -2.99 10.87
C PHE A 7 -9.67 -3.41 10.26
N GLN A 8 -8.59 -3.19 11.01
CA GLN A 8 -7.29 -3.74 10.67
C GLN A 8 -7.27 -5.25 10.91
N VAL A 9 -6.66 -6.00 10.00
CA VAL A 9 -6.56 -7.46 10.11
C VAL A 9 -5.17 -7.86 10.57
N ALA A 10 -5.12 -8.61 11.68
CA ALA A 10 -3.88 -9.16 12.23
C ALA A 10 -3.09 -9.95 11.17
N ASN A 11 -1.77 -9.80 11.20
CA ASN A 11 -0.84 -10.48 10.29
C ASN A 11 0.51 -10.69 10.97
N ASP A 12 1.31 -11.61 10.42
CA ASP A 12 2.57 -12.05 11.00
C ASP A 12 3.62 -10.95 11.15
N LEU A 13 3.51 -9.86 10.36
CA LEU A 13 4.42 -8.71 10.42
C LEU A 13 3.93 -7.61 11.37
N ASN A 14 2.74 -7.77 11.97
CA ASN A 14 2.05 -6.71 12.72
C ASN A 14 2.02 -5.37 11.95
N ARG A 15 1.85 -5.43 10.62
CA ARG A 15 1.93 -4.30 9.69
C ARG A 15 0.56 -3.99 9.10
N PHE A 16 0.04 -2.78 9.32
CA PHE A 16 -1.32 -2.39 8.91
C PHE A 16 -1.39 -1.18 7.97
N ALA A 17 -0.24 -0.52 7.79
CA ALA A 17 0.00 0.55 6.85
C ALA A 17 1.43 0.42 6.31
N ILE A 18 1.68 1.05 5.17
CA ILE A 18 3.00 1.16 4.55
C ILE A 18 3.08 2.52 3.85
N GLY A 19 4.22 3.19 3.90
CA GLY A 19 4.40 4.51 3.30
C GLY A 19 5.83 5.02 3.32
N ASP A 20 5.99 6.31 3.03
CA ASP A 20 7.26 7.03 2.86
C ASP A 20 8.18 7.04 4.09
N ARG A 21 7.69 6.60 5.25
CA ARG A 21 8.45 6.49 6.50
C ARG A 21 9.03 5.10 6.75
N ASP A 22 8.69 4.13 5.91
CA ASP A 22 9.20 2.77 5.98
C ASP A 22 10.46 2.61 5.11
N ASP A 23 11.25 1.56 5.34
CA ASP A 23 12.42 1.21 4.55
C ASP A 23 12.01 0.55 3.22
N LEU A 24 11.56 1.37 2.27
CA LEU A 24 11.02 0.93 0.97
C LEU A 24 12.10 0.85 -0.11
N LYS A 25 11.98 -0.17 -0.96
CA LYS A 25 12.81 -0.33 -2.15
C LYS A 25 12.16 0.37 -3.33
N VAL A 26 12.79 1.43 -3.84
CA VAL A 26 12.37 2.12 -5.07
C VAL A 26 12.98 1.45 -6.30
N ASN A 27 12.28 1.56 -7.42
CA ASN A 27 12.75 1.09 -8.73
C ASN A 27 13.82 2.05 -9.30
N ASP A 28 14.59 1.60 -10.28
CA ASP A 28 15.67 2.40 -10.90
C ASP A 28 15.16 3.69 -11.58
N ASP A 29 13.89 3.71 -11.99
CA ASP A 29 13.21 4.87 -12.56
C ASP A 29 12.61 5.82 -11.49
N GLY A 30 12.82 5.52 -10.22
CA GLY A 30 12.28 6.26 -9.07
C GLY A 30 10.83 5.93 -8.73
N SER A 31 10.18 5.00 -9.44
CA SER A 31 8.83 4.55 -9.08
C SER A 31 8.85 3.63 -7.85
N LEU A 32 7.67 3.43 -7.25
CA LEU A 32 7.47 2.56 -6.10
C LEU A 32 6.34 1.58 -6.39
N ASP A 33 6.65 0.29 -6.28
CA ASP A 33 5.65 -0.78 -6.32
C ASP A 33 5.31 -1.23 -4.90
N LEU A 34 4.01 -1.28 -4.59
CA LEU A 34 3.49 -1.83 -3.34
C LEU A 34 2.73 -3.13 -3.61
N TYR A 35 3.01 -4.16 -2.81
CA TYR A 35 2.36 -5.46 -2.92
C TYR A 35 1.27 -5.59 -1.87
N LEU A 36 0.03 -5.81 -2.31
CA LEU A 36 -1.15 -5.98 -1.45
C LEU A 36 -1.70 -7.38 -1.62
N GLN A 37 -1.21 -8.33 -0.82
CA GLN A 37 -1.59 -9.74 -0.96
C GLN A 37 -1.41 -10.53 0.33
N HIS A 38 -2.03 -11.70 0.40
CA HIS A 38 -2.03 -12.54 1.60
C HIS A 38 -0.70 -13.27 1.84
N HIS A 39 -0.10 -13.85 0.80
CA HIS A 39 1.18 -14.56 0.94
C HIS A 39 2.36 -13.60 0.78
N ASN A 40 3.42 -13.87 1.52
CA ASN A 40 4.69 -13.15 1.37
C ASN A 40 5.19 -13.26 -0.08
N PRO A 41 5.45 -12.13 -0.79
CA PRO A 41 5.91 -12.12 -2.18
C PRO A 41 7.39 -12.51 -2.35
N GLY A 42 8.07 -12.89 -1.27
CA GLY A 42 9.49 -13.25 -1.24
C GLY A 42 10.35 -12.13 -0.67
N ARG A 43 11.54 -12.52 -0.19
CA ARG A 43 12.47 -11.65 0.57
C ARG A 43 12.78 -10.31 -0.11
N GLU A 44 12.95 -10.30 -1.43
CA GLU A 44 13.28 -9.09 -2.19
C GLU A 44 12.13 -8.07 -2.30
N LYS A 45 10.90 -8.49 -2.01
CA LYS A 45 9.68 -7.69 -2.14
C LYS A 45 8.99 -7.43 -0.80
N GLU A 46 9.46 -8.08 0.27
CA GLU A 46 8.85 -8.03 1.60
C GLU A 46 8.84 -6.61 2.20
N SER A 47 9.88 -5.81 1.93
CA SER A 47 9.95 -4.40 2.37
C SER A 47 8.73 -3.61 1.89
N ASN A 48 8.31 -3.82 0.64
CA ASN A 48 7.22 -3.11 -0.02
C ASN A 48 5.87 -3.83 0.08
N TRP A 49 5.80 -4.90 0.88
CA TRP A 49 4.61 -5.72 1.02
C TRP A 49 3.77 -5.28 2.22
N LEU A 50 2.47 -5.17 2.00
CA LEU A 50 1.48 -5.01 3.04
C LEU A 50 0.58 -6.27 3.06
N PRO A 51 0.69 -7.10 4.12
CA PRO A 51 -0.14 -8.29 4.26
C PRO A 51 -1.63 -7.98 4.17
N ALA A 52 -2.35 -8.77 3.39
CA ALA A 52 -3.78 -8.61 3.14
C ALA A 52 -4.60 -9.84 3.55
N PRO A 53 -5.87 -9.68 3.96
CA PRO A 53 -6.78 -10.81 4.11
C PRO A 53 -7.11 -11.44 2.75
N ARG A 54 -7.64 -12.67 2.77
CA ARG A 54 -8.23 -13.32 1.57
C ARG A 54 -9.66 -12.85 1.26
N ALA A 55 -10.23 -12.01 2.12
CA ALA A 55 -11.56 -11.45 2.02
C ALA A 55 -11.53 -10.10 1.27
N PRO A 56 -12.69 -9.54 0.88
CA PRO A 56 -12.77 -8.17 0.38
C PRO A 56 -12.07 -7.19 1.33
N LEU A 57 -11.40 -6.19 0.75
CA LEU A 57 -10.59 -5.24 1.50
C LEU A 57 -10.80 -3.82 0.99
N GLY A 58 -10.63 -2.87 1.89
CA GLY A 58 -10.53 -1.45 1.60
C GLY A 58 -9.08 -0.96 1.71
N VAL A 59 -8.67 -0.12 0.76
CA VAL A 59 -7.39 0.60 0.80
C VAL A 59 -7.66 2.09 0.91
N THR A 60 -6.95 2.74 1.82
CA THR A 60 -6.99 4.19 2.02
C THR A 60 -5.58 4.72 1.84
N MET A 61 -5.40 5.59 0.85
CA MET A 61 -4.17 6.37 0.69
C MET A 61 -4.31 7.67 1.48
N ARG A 62 -3.25 8.06 2.21
CA ARG A 62 -3.19 9.33 2.94
C ARG A 62 -2.06 10.17 2.37
N LEU A 63 -2.36 11.42 2.04
CA LEU A 63 -1.36 12.41 1.66
C LEU A 63 -1.23 13.41 2.81
N TYR A 64 0.00 13.65 3.26
CA TYR A 64 0.30 14.61 4.31
C TYR A 64 0.88 15.86 3.67
N ALA A 65 0.20 17.00 3.80
CA ALA A 65 0.51 18.23 3.07
C ALA A 65 0.61 18.01 1.53
N PRO A 66 -0.47 17.54 0.88
CA PRO A 66 -0.45 17.30 -0.56
C PRO A 66 -0.21 18.59 -1.36
N ALA A 67 0.42 18.44 -2.53
CA ALA A 67 0.48 19.50 -3.52
C ALA A 67 -0.92 19.84 -4.07
N ALA A 68 -1.07 21.04 -4.66
CA ALA A 68 -2.36 21.54 -5.15
C ALA A 68 -2.98 20.61 -6.20
N GLU A 69 -2.16 19.96 -7.03
CA GLU A 69 -2.57 19.03 -8.07
C GLU A 69 -3.40 17.86 -7.54
N ALA A 70 -3.10 17.39 -6.32
CA ALA A 70 -3.87 16.32 -5.69
C ALA A 70 -5.18 16.83 -5.07
N LEU A 71 -5.26 18.14 -4.74
CA LEU A 71 -6.45 18.77 -4.17
C LEU A 71 -7.46 19.19 -5.24
N ASP A 72 -6.97 19.65 -6.39
CA ASP A 72 -7.80 20.10 -7.51
C ASP A 72 -8.06 19.00 -8.56
N GLY A 73 -7.52 17.80 -8.36
CA GLY A 73 -7.77 16.62 -9.18
C GLY A 73 -6.94 16.53 -10.46
N ARG A 74 -5.98 17.44 -10.69
CA ARG A 74 -5.01 17.32 -11.80
C ARG A 74 -4.10 16.09 -11.66
N TRP A 75 -3.93 15.59 -10.45
CA TRP A 75 -3.27 14.33 -10.15
C TRP A 75 -4.22 13.38 -9.42
N ALA A 76 -4.21 12.12 -9.81
CA ALA A 76 -4.87 11.02 -9.12
C ALA A 76 -3.85 9.92 -8.83
N PRO A 77 -4.01 9.16 -7.73
CA PRO A 77 -3.13 8.03 -7.47
C PRO A 77 -3.21 6.97 -8.57
N PRO A 78 -2.13 6.21 -8.81
CA PRO A 78 -2.18 5.03 -9.64
C PRO A 78 -3.26 4.06 -9.17
N ALA A 79 -3.94 3.43 -10.13
CA ALA A 79 -4.92 2.40 -9.82
C ALA A 79 -4.25 1.13 -9.28
N ILE A 80 -4.89 0.49 -8.30
CA ILE A 80 -4.49 -0.86 -7.87
C ILE A 80 -4.83 -1.84 -8.98
N THR A 81 -3.82 -2.57 -9.46
CA THR A 81 -3.97 -3.54 -10.55
C THR A 81 -3.84 -4.95 -10.00
N ARG A 82 -4.75 -5.84 -10.42
CA ARG A 82 -4.61 -7.28 -10.14
C ARG A 82 -3.60 -7.86 -11.12
N VAL A 83 -2.59 -8.54 -10.58
CA VAL A 83 -1.56 -9.27 -11.33
C VAL A 83 -1.86 -10.77 -11.31
#